data_AF-A0A522SLL1-F1
#
_entry.id   AF-A0A522SLL1-F1
#
_cell.length_a   1.000
_cell.length_b   1.000
_cell.length_c   1.000
_cell.angle_alpha   90.00
_cell.angle_beta   90.00
_cell.angle_gamma   90.00
#
_symmetry.space_group_name_H-M   'P 1'
#
loop_
_entity.id
_entity.type
_entity.pdbx_description
1 polymer ?
#
loop_
_entity_poly.entity_id
_entity_poly.type
_entity_poly.pdbx_seq_one_letter_code
_entity_poly.pdbx_strand_id
1 'polypeptide(L)'
;MDRPVRIDQPEPSALNAALRRTQRRRRLQGLGLTAPLLIFLLASFLVPIGVVLFGAVYSPELSENMPRTVAALRQWDRRGVPDEATFAALATDLRLADEKGTLALVGRRLNYAVPGMRSLFMSAGRAATDMKHGPYEKSFTALDPAWGQHDIWATIAQAAEPYT
;
A
#
# COMPACT_ATOMS: atom_id res chain seq x y z
N MET A 1 25.37 20.30 83.81
CA MET A 1 25.04 21.18 82.67
C MET A 1 24.88 20.28 81.46
N ASP A 2 23.71 19.63 81.33
CA ASP A 2 23.39 18.74 80.21
C ASP A 2 22.11 19.27 79.55
N ARG A 3 22.24 19.78 78.32
CA ARG A 3 21.09 20.20 77.52
C ARG A 3 20.50 18.95 76.84
N PRO A 4 19.18 18.73 76.91
CA PRO A 4 18.57 17.59 76.22
C PRO A 4 18.72 17.78 74.71
N VAL A 5 19.25 16.76 74.04
CA VAL A 5 19.31 16.65 72.58
C VAL A 5 17.88 16.54 72.06
N ARG A 6 17.39 17.60 71.41
CA ARG A 6 16.12 17.58 70.68
C ARG A 6 16.31 16.74 69.43
N ILE A 7 15.81 15.52 69.44
CA ILE A 7 15.68 14.70 68.23
C ILE A 7 14.50 15.28 67.44
N ASP A 8 14.79 16.10 66.43
CA ASP A 8 13.79 16.54 65.46
C ASP A 8 13.24 15.29 64.75
N GLN A 9 12.06 14.86 65.15
CA GLN A 9 11.30 13.84 64.44
C GLN A 9 10.88 14.45 63.09
N PRO A 10 11.23 13.85 61.94
CA PRO A 10 10.88 14.42 60.66
C PRO A 10 9.36 14.52 60.53
N GLU A 11 8.88 15.72 60.18
CA GLU A 11 7.47 16.03 59.95
C GLU A 11 6.80 14.94 59.08
N PRO A 12 5.61 14.41 59.45
CA PRO A 12 4.96 13.31 58.74
C PRO A 12 4.78 13.56 57.24
N SER A 13 4.64 14.82 56.83
CA SER A 13 4.54 15.27 55.45
C SER A 13 5.82 15.04 54.64
N ALA A 14 7.00 15.25 55.24
CA ALA A 14 8.30 15.03 54.61
C ALA A 14 8.58 13.54 54.40
N LEU A 15 8.19 12.70 55.37
CA LEU A 15 8.28 11.24 55.26
C LEU A 15 7.37 10.72 54.13
N ASN A 16 6.12 11.16 54.09
CA ASN A 16 5.17 10.80 53.03
C ASN A 16 5.66 11.24 51.63
N ALA A 17 6.25 12.42 51.52
CA ALA A 17 6.83 12.90 50.26
C ALA A 17 8.04 12.06 49.80
N ALA A 18 8.94 11.69 50.73
CA ALA A 18 10.08 10.83 50.44
C ALA A 18 9.65 9.42 50.01
N LEU A 19 8.64 8.85 50.66
CA LEU A 19 8.07 7.54 50.29
C LEU A 19 7.49 7.56 48.87
N ARG A 20 6.67 8.58 48.53
CA ARG A 20 6.07 8.71 47.19
C ARG A 20 7.10 8.85 46.07
N ARG A 21 8.21 9.59 46.30
CA ARG A 21 9.32 9.70 45.35
C ARG A 21 10.00 8.36 45.10
N THR A 22 10.28 7.62 46.17
CA THR A 22 10.93 6.30 46.11
C THR A 22 10.04 5.29 45.39
N GLN A 23 8.73 5.31 45.67
CA GLN A 23 7.74 4.49 45.00
C GLN A 23 7.63 4.80 43.50
N ARG A 24 7.61 6.08 43.11
CA ARG A 24 7.65 6.49 41.68
C ARG A 24 8.90 5.98 40.98
N ARG A 25 10.07 6.10 41.61
CA ARG A 25 11.35 5.64 41.02
C ARG A 25 11.37 4.13 40.83
N ARG A 26 10.93 3.35 41.83
CA ARG A 26 10.80 1.89 41.70
C ARG A 26 9.76 1.48 40.64
N ARG A 27 8.66 2.21 40.53
CA ARG A 27 7.63 1.98 39.49
C ARG A 27 8.14 2.30 38.09
N LEU A 28 8.87 3.39 37.90
CA LEU A 28 9.51 3.74 36.62
C LEU A 28 10.63 2.75 36.25
N GLN A 29 11.38 2.23 37.22
CA GLN A 29 12.36 1.17 37.00
C GLN A 29 11.70 -0.15 36.59
N GLY A 30 10.63 -0.56 37.27
CA GLY A 30 9.84 -1.73 36.90
C GLY A 30 9.21 -1.59 35.51
N LEU A 31 8.64 -0.41 35.21
CA LEU A 31 8.13 -0.08 33.88
C LEU A 31 9.25 -0.07 32.84
N GLY A 32 10.44 0.40 33.17
CA GLY A 32 11.61 0.38 32.30
C GLY A 32 12.08 -1.04 31.95
N LEU A 33 11.95 -2.01 32.88
CA LEU A 33 12.26 -3.42 32.60
C LEU A 33 11.22 -4.06 31.66
N THR A 34 9.94 -3.69 31.77
CA THR A 34 8.87 -4.23 30.91
C THR A 34 8.61 -3.42 29.63
N ALA A 35 9.12 -2.19 29.55
CA ALA A 35 8.91 -1.29 28.42
C ALA A 35 9.43 -1.84 27.09
N PRO A 36 10.62 -2.48 27.00
CA PRO A 36 11.08 -3.05 25.74
C PRO A 36 10.13 -4.13 25.21
N LEU A 37 9.62 -5.00 26.09
CA LEU A 37 8.66 -6.03 25.73
C LEU A 37 7.32 -5.42 25.28
N LEU A 38 6.85 -4.39 25.97
CA LEU A 38 5.63 -3.67 25.61
C LEU A 38 5.76 -2.94 24.27
N ILE A 39 6.88 -2.25 24.04
CA ILE A 39 7.16 -1.57 22.76
C ILE A 39 7.23 -2.59 21.63
N PHE A 40 7.93 -3.71 21.85
CA PHE A 40 8.01 -4.80 20.88
C PHE A 40 6.62 -5.33 20.53
N LEU A 41 5.79 -5.59 21.54
CA LEU A 41 4.40 -6.05 21.36
C LEU A 41 3.60 -5.02 20.55
N LEU A 42 3.61 -3.75 20.97
CA LEU A 42 2.88 -2.68 20.29
C LEU A 42 3.35 -2.53 18.85
N ALA A 43 4.66 -2.51 18.60
CA ALA A 43 5.23 -2.42 17.25
C ALA A 43 4.84 -3.62 16.38
N SER A 44 4.85 -4.84 16.95
CA SER A 44 4.49 -6.07 16.21
C SER A 44 3.05 -6.08 15.71
N PHE A 45 2.15 -5.31 16.34
CA PHE A 45 0.76 -5.18 15.88
C PHE A 45 0.54 -3.88 15.10
N LEU A 46 0.97 -2.73 15.63
CA LEU A 46 0.71 -1.43 15.03
C LEU A 46 1.40 -1.26 13.67
N VAL A 47 2.63 -1.75 13.51
CA VAL A 47 3.37 -1.60 12.25
C VAL A 47 2.70 -2.40 11.12
N PRO A 48 2.44 -3.71 11.25
CA PRO A 48 1.75 -4.46 10.19
C PRO A 48 0.35 -3.91 9.89
N ILE A 49 -0.42 -3.50 10.91
CA ILE A 49 -1.75 -2.90 10.72
C ILE A 49 -1.62 -1.60 9.92
N GLY A 50 -0.66 -0.73 10.27
CA GLY A 50 -0.38 0.49 9.53
C GLY A 50 -0.06 0.19 8.05
N VAL A 51 0.85 -0.75 7.79
CA VAL A 51 1.23 -1.14 6.43
C VAL A 51 0.02 -1.61 5.61
N VAL A 52 -0.84 -2.46 6.18
CA VAL A 52 -2.05 -2.95 5.50
C VAL A 52 -3.05 -1.82 5.24
N LEU A 53 -3.26 -0.92 6.21
CA LEU A 53 -4.18 0.21 6.08
C LEU A 53 -3.70 1.24 5.05
N PHE A 54 -2.41 1.56 5.02
CA PHE A 54 -1.84 2.46 4.02
C PHE A 54 -1.95 1.87 2.60
N GLY A 55 -1.71 0.58 2.44
CA GLY A 55 -1.87 -0.10 1.16
C GLY A 55 -3.31 -0.16 0.64
N ALA A 56 -4.31 0.03 1.51
CA ALA A 56 -5.72 0.07 1.11
C ALA A 56 -6.12 1.39 0.41
N VAL A 57 -5.42 2.49 0.71
CA VAL A 57 -5.75 3.83 0.19
C VAL A 57 -4.81 4.27 -0.92
N TYR A 58 -3.54 3.83 -0.87
CA TYR A 58 -2.52 4.20 -1.85
C TYR A 58 -2.02 2.97 -2.59
N SER A 59 -2.25 2.95 -3.90
CA SER A 59 -1.86 1.85 -4.79
C SER A 59 -1.43 2.41 -6.14
N PRO A 60 -0.20 2.96 -6.26
CA PRO A 60 0.26 3.62 -7.48
C PRO A 60 0.72 2.61 -8.56
N GLU A 61 0.60 1.30 -8.33
CA GLU A 61 1.23 0.26 -9.15
C GLU A 61 0.84 0.36 -10.61
N LEU A 62 -0.43 0.67 -10.91
CA LEU A 62 -0.87 0.84 -12.29
C LEU A 62 -0.36 2.16 -12.89
N SER A 63 -0.46 3.27 -12.15
CA SER A 63 -0.01 4.58 -12.65
C SER A 63 1.50 4.67 -12.87
N GLU A 64 2.31 3.99 -12.05
CA GLU A 64 3.76 3.96 -12.18
C GLU A 64 4.26 3.05 -13.30
N ASN A 65 3.56 1.94 -13.55
CA ASN A 65 3.98 0.93 -14.52
C ASN A 65 3.27 1.04 -15.87
N MET A 66 2.13 1.73 -15.95
CA MET A 66 1.33 1.91 -17.17
C MET A 66 1.00 3.40 -17.43
N PRO A 67 1.99 4.31 -17.42
CA PRO A 67 1.71 5.75 -17.44
C PRO A 67 1.04 6.24 -18.73
N ARG A 68 1.34 5.63 -19.89
CA ARG A 68 0.73 6.02 -21.17
C ARG A 68 -0.72 5.57 -21.23
N THR A 69 -0.98 4.35 -20.78
CA THR A 69 -2.32 3.77 -20.69
C THR A 69 -3.20 4.62 -19.78
N VAL A 70 -2.70 4.98 -18.59
CA VAL A 70 -3.42 5.86 -17.66
C VAL A 70 -3.69 7.23 -18.28
N ALA A 71 -2.72 7.82 -18.98
CA ALA A 71 -2.91 9.11 -19.65
C ALA A 71 -3.97 9.05 -20.76
N ALA A 72 -3.98 7.98 -21.57
CA ALA A 72 -4.96 7.78 -22.62
C ALA A 72 -6.37 7.54 -22.05
N LEU A 73 -6.49 6.71 -21.01
CA LEU A 73 -7.77 6.41 -20.35
C LEU A 73 -8.41 7.63 -19.67
N ARG A 74 -7.63 8.66 -19.31
CA ARG A 74 -8.20 9.93 -18.82
C ARG A 74 -8.97 10.70 -19.88
N GLN A 75 -8.63 10.50 -21.16
CA GLN A 75 -9.30 11.15 -22.28
C GLN A 75 -10.47 10.34 -22.83
N TRP A 76 -10.53 9.05 -22.46
CA TRP A 76 -11.60 8.16 -22.85
C TRP A 76 -12.92 8.55 -22.17
N ASP A 77 -14.01 8.56 -22.94
CA ASP A 77 -15.34 8.99 -22.50
C ASP A 77 -16.09 7.94 -21.66
N ARG A 78 -15.40 6.86 -21.27
CA ARG A 78 -15.92 5.71 -20.52
C ARG A 78 -17.11 5.02 -21.18
N ARG A 79 -17.26 5.11 -22.51
CA ARG A 79 -18.27 4.37 -23.27
C ARG A 79 -17.61 3.38 -24.22
N GLY A 80 -18.21 2.19 -24.34
CA GLY A 80 -17.75 1.14 -25.24
C GLY A 80 -16.33 0.66 -24.95
N VAL A 81 -15.54 0.42 -25.98
CA VAL A 81 -14.10 0.22 -25.85
C VAL A 81 -13.38 1.52 -26.22
N PRO A 82 -12.19 1.80 -25.66
CA PRO A 82 -11.45 3.00 -26.00
C PRO A 82 -10.91 2.94 -27.43
N ASP A 83 -10.36 4.05 -27.87
CA ASP A 83 -9.81 4.19 -29.21
C ASP A 83 -8.51 3.40 -29.43
N GLU A 84 -8.16 3.22 -30.69
CA GLU A 84 -6.93 2.51 -31.10
C GLU A 84 -5.66 3.13 -30.50
N ALA A 85 -5.64 4.44 -30.22
CA ALA A 85 -4.52 5.09 -29.55
C ALA A 85 -4.35 4.61 -28.10
N THR A 86 -5.44 4.37 -27.38
CA THR A 86 -5.41 3.79 -26.03
C THR A 86 -4.92 2.34 -26.05
N PHE A 87 -5.33 1.54 -27.05
CA PHE A 87 -4.80 0.18 -27.23
C PHE A 87 -3.30 0.18 -27.57
N ALA A 88 -2.83 1.13 -28.39
CA ALA A 88 -1.41 1.28 -28.69
C ALA A 88 -0.59 1.69 -27.45
N ALA A 89 -1.14 2.58 -26.61
CA ALA A 89 -0.55 2.96 -25.34
C ALA A 89 -0.43 1.76 -24.38
N LEU A 90 -1.48 0.94 -24.30
CA LEU A 90 -1.48 -0.31 -23.54
C LEU A 90 -0.39 -1.27 -24.04
N ALA A 91 -0.30 -1.52 -25.35
CA ALA A 91 0.73 -2.40 -25.92
C ALA A 91 2.15 -1.93 -25.59
N THR A 92 2.37 -0.61 -25.60
CA THR A 92 3.66 -0.01 -25.29
C THR A 92 4.03 -0.22 -23.82
N ASP A 93 3.11 0.07 -22.91
CA ASP A 93 3.38 -0.07 -21.48
C ASP A 93 3.47 -1.54 -21.05
N LEU A 94 2.65 -2.43 -21.62
CA LEU A 94 2.72 -3.87 -21.41
C LEU A 94 4.08 -4.46 -21.76
N ARG A 95 4.66 -4.03 -22.89
CA ARG A 95 6.01 -4.45 -23.32
C ARG A 95 7.07 -4.00 -22.32
N LEU A 96 7.02 -2.73 -21.90
CA LEU A 96 7.95 -2.19 -20.92
C LEU A 96 7.80 -2.87 -19.55
N ALA A 97 6.57 -3.23 -19.16
CA ALA A 97 6.32 -3.93 -17.91
C ALA A 97 6.80 -5.39 -17.95
N ASP A 98 6.77 -6.04 -19.12
CA ASP A 98 7.35 -7.38 -19.31
C ASP A 98 8.88 -7.31 -19.17
N GLU A 99 9.51 -6.36 -19.87
CA GLU A 99 10.96 -6.11 -19.83
C GLU A 99 11.46 -5.79 -18.40
N LYS A 100 10.68 -5.02 -17.63
CA LYS A 100 11.01 -4.66 -16.24
C LYS A 100 10.59 -5.69 -15.21
N GLY A 101 9.87 -6.75 -15.61
CA GLY A 101 9.32 -7.74 -14.68
C GLY A 101 8.21 -7.23 -13.77
N THR A 102 7.53 -6.12 -14.13
CA THR A 102 6.47 -5.49 -13.31
C THR A 102 5.05 -5.89 -13.71
N LEU A 103 4.87 -6.72 -14.74
CA LEU A 103 3.55 -7.25 -15.13
C LEU A 103 2.83 -7.96 -13.97
N ALA A 104 3.56 -8.73 -13.17
CA ALA A 104 2.95 -9.48 -12.06
C ALA A 104 2.41 -8.56 -10.96
N LEU A 105 3.02 -7.39 -10.77
CA LEU A 105 2.59 -6.37 -9.82
C LEU A 105 1.29 -5.72 -10.32
N VAL A 106 1.29 -5.25 -11.57
CA VAL A 106 0.12 -4.64 -12.21
C VAL A 106 -1.07 -5.62 -12.28
N GLY A 107 -0.82 -6.85 -12.73
CA GLY A 107 -1.85 -7.87 -12.82
C GLY A 107 -2.45 -8.23 -11.45
N ARG A 108 -1.66 -8.23 -10.37
CA ARG A 108 -2.18 -8.46 -9.02
C ARG A 108 -3.12 -7.33 -8.58
N ARG A 109 -2.73 -6.08 -8.81
CA ARG A 109 -3.54 -4.90 -8.46
C ARG A 109 -4.89 -4.89 -9.16
N LEU A 110 -4.92 -5.24 -10.45
CA LEU A 110 -6.15 -5.33 -11.24
C LEU A 110 -7.02 -6.52 -10.81
N ASN A 111 -6.40 -7.61 -10.36
CA ASN A 111 -7.12 -8.79 -9.88
C ASN A 111 -7.82 -8.60 -8.54
N TYR A 112 -7.50 -7.53 -7.79
CA TYR A 112 -8.31 -7.12 -6.63
C TYR A 112 -9.64 -6.51 -7.05
N ALA A 113 -9.73 -5.93 -8.25
CA ALA A 113 -10.96 -5.35 -8.76
C ALA A 113 -11.85 -6.41 -9.42
N VAL A 114 -11.28 -7.20 -10.35
CA VAL A 114 -12.01 -8.26 -11.07
C VAL A 114 -11.19 -9.55 -11.13
N PRO A 115 -11.74 -10.71 -10.71
CA PRO A 115 -11.07 -11.99 -10.84
C PRO A 115 -10.70 -12.32 -12.30
N GLY A 116 -9.47 -12.81 -12.51
CA GLY A 116 -8.99 -13.21 -13.86
C GLY A 116 -8.16 -12.14 -14.57
N MET A 117 -8.23 -10.88 -14.12
CA MET A 117 -7.44 -9.77 -14.69
C MET A 117 -5.94 -10.03 -14.66
N ARG A 118 -5.43 -10.71 -13.62
CA ARG A 118 -4.01 -11.04 -13.56
C ARG A 118 -3.59 -11.91 -14.75
N SER A 119 -4.36 -12.94 -15.05
CA SER A 119 -4.03 -13.86 -16.14
C SER A 119 -4.14 -13.15 -17.49
N LEU A 120 -5.18 -12.32 -17.67
CA LEU A 120 -5.39 -11.50 -18.86
C LEU A 120 -4.22 -10.54 -19.12
N PHE A 121 -3.75 -9.83 -18.10
CA PHE A 121 -2.61 -8.91 -18.24
C PHE A 121 -1.29 -9.66 -18.47
N MET A 122 -1.10 -10.80 -17.82
CA MET A 122 0.12 -11.60 -18.02
C MET A 122 0.20 -12.18 -19.43
N SER A 123 -0.91 -12.66 -20.00
CA SER A 123 -0.93 -13.13 -21.39
C SER A 123 -0.75 -11.98 -22.38
N ALA A 124 -1.44 -10.86 -22.16
CA ALA A 124 -1.32 -9.66 -22.96
C ALA A 124 0.10 -9.07 -22.94
N GLY A 125 0.76 -9.03 -21.78
CA GLY A 125 2.13 -8.55 -21.65
C GLY A 125 3.13 -9.34 -22.49
N ARG A 126 3.07 -10.67 -22.40
CA ARG A 126 3.91 -11.56 -23.23
C ARG A 126 3.62 -11.36 -24.72
N ALA A 127 2.35 -11.38 -25.11
CA ALA A 127 1.96 -11.21 -26.52
C ALA A 127 2.31 -9.81 -27.07
N ALA A 128 2.27 -8.77 -26.23
CA ALA A 128 2.59 -7.41 -26.62
C ALA A 128 4.01 -7.29 -27.16
N THR A 129 4.97 -8.09 -26.68
CA THR A 129 6.36 -8.10 -27.18
C THR A 129 6.45 -8.38 -28.68
N ASP A 130 5.55 -9.22 -29.21
CA ASP A 130 5.48 -9.55 -30.64
C ASP A 130 4.57 -8.60 -31.44
N MET A 131 3.70 -7.83 -30.77
CA MET A 131 2.82 -6.84 -31.41
C MET A 131 3.61 -5.58 -31.79
N LYS A 132 4.21 -5.57 -32.98
CA LYS A 132 5.02 -4.44 -33.47
C LYS A 132 4.22 -3.32 -34.14
N HIS A 133 3.09 -3.65 -34.77
CA HIS A 133 2.26 -2.68 -35.50
C HIS A 133 0.78 -3.00 -35.28
N GLY A 134 -0.06 -1.97 -35.34
CA GLY A 134 -1.51 -2.10 -35.24
C GLY A 134 -2.15 -2.77 -36.46
N PRO A 135 -3.46 -3.06 -36.41
CA PRO A 135 -4.39 -2.62 -35.37
C PRO A 135 -4.25 -3.41 -34.05
N TYR A 136 -3.99 -2.69 -32.97
CA TYR A 136 -3.81 -3.21 -31.62
C TYR A 136 -5.13 -3.70 -31.05
N GLU A 137 -6.24 -2.99 -31.26
CA GLU A 137 -7.57 -3.43 -30.81
C GLU A 137 -7.89 -4.86 -31.27
N LYS A 138 -7.68 -5.15 -32.56
CA LYS A 138 -7.90 -6.48 -33.13
C LYS A 138 -6.92 -7.51 -32.59
N SER A 139 -5.66 -7.11 -32.38
CA SER A 139 -4.62 -8.00 -31.86
C SER A 139 -4.91 -8.44 -30.42
N PHE A 140 -5.34 -7.51 -29.56
CA PHE A 140 -5.76 -7.83 -28.20
C PHE A 140 -7.06 -8.63 -28.16
N THR A 141 -8.06 -8.25 -28.95
CA THR A 141 -9.34 -8.98 -28.98
C THR A 141 -9.19 -10.40 -29.55
N ALA A 142 -8.25 -10.61 -30.48
CA ALA A 142 -7.90 -11.94 -30.98
C ALA A 142 -7.14 -12.78 -29.95
N LEU A 143 -6.35 -12.14 -29.07
CA LEU A 143 -5.67 -12.81 -27.97
C LEU A 143 -6.68 -13.27 -26.91
N ASP A 144 -7.59 -12.39 -26.52
CA ASP A 144 -8.67 -12.69 -25.57
C ASP A 144 -9.87 -11.77 -25.84
N PRO A 145 -11.08 -12.32 -26.07
CA PRO A 145 -12.30 -11.53 -26.30
C PRO A 145 -12.64 -10.54 -25.18
N ALA A 146 -12.12 -10.73 -23.97
CA ALA A 146 -12.29 -9.80 -22.86
C ALA A 146 -11.86 -8.37 -23.21
N TRP A 147 -10.82 -8.19 -24.04
CA TRP A 147 -10.36 -6.87 -24.46
C TRP A 147 -11.39 -6.07 -25.30
N GLY A 148 -12.39 -6.76 -25.84
CA GLY A 148 -13.54 -6.14 -26.52
C GLY A 148 -14.69 -5.74 -25.58
N GLN A 149 -14.55 -5.95 -24.27
CA GLN A 149 -15.60 -5.67 -23.29
C GLN A 149 -15.34 -4.34 -22.57
N HIS A 150 -16.37 -3.49 -22.49
CA HIS A 150 -16.31 -2.20 -21.79
C HIS A 150 -15.91 -2.36 -20.31
N ASP A 151 -16.42 -3.38 -19.63
CA ASP A 151 -16.17 -3.62 -18.19
C ASP A 151 -14.68 -3.80 -17.87
N ILE A 152 -13.91 -4.40 -18.79
CA ILE A 152 -12.46 -4.55 -18.64
C ILE A 152 -11.78 -3.19 -18.63
N TRP A 153 -12.12 -2.32 -19.58
CA TRP A 153 -11.56 -0.97 -19.68
C TRP A 153 -12.02 -0.07 -18.55
N ALA A 154 -13.27 -0.17 -18.13
CA ALA A 154 -13.79 0.55 -16.96
C ALA A 154 -13.03 0.16 -15.69
N THR A 155 -12.76 -1.13 -15.51
CA THR A 155 -11.98 -1.65 -14.37
C THR A 155 -10.55 -1.11 -14.39
N ILE A 156 -9.88 -1.11 -15.55
CA ILE A 156 -8.52 -0.58 -15.68
C ILE A 156 -8.51 0.93 -15.39
N ALA A 157 -9.48 1.69 -15.92
CA ALA A 157 -9.61 3.12 -15.69
C ALA A 157 -9.86 3.45 -14.21
N GLN A 158 -10.69 2.66 -13.52
CA GLN A 158 -10.91 2.82 -12.08
C GLN A 158 -9.65 2.50 -11.27
N ALA A 159 -8.93 1.43 -11.62
CA ALA A 159 -7.68 1.06 -10.96
C ALA A 159 -6.51 2.02 -11.28
N ALA A 160 -6.67 2.89 -12.28
CA ALA A 160 -5.69 3.91 -12.67
C ALA A 160 -5.77 5.16 -11.79
N GLU A 161 -6.82 5.32 -11.00
CA GLU A 161 -6.90 6.40 -10.03
C GLU A 161 -6.02 6.03 -8.81
N PRO A 162 -5.00 6.86 -8.48
CA PRO A 162 -4.03 6.53 -7.43
C PRO A 162 -4.62 6.52 -6.02
N TYR A 163 -5.85 7.02 -5.87
CA TYR A 163 -6.58 7.13 -4.63
C TYR A 163 -7.94 6.46 -4.79
N THR A 164 -8.24 5.55 -3.87
CA THR A 164 -9.57 4.95 -3.63
C THR A 164 -9.92 5.13 -2.17
#